data_AF-A0A661PTI1-F1
#
_entry.id   AF-A0A661PTI1-F1
#
_cell.length_a   1.000
_cell.length_b   1.000
_cell.length_c   1.000
_cell.angle_alpha   90.00
_cell.angle_beta   90.00
_cell.angle_gamma   90.00
#
_symmetry.space_group_name_H-M   'P 1'
#
loop_
_entity.id
_entity.type
_entity.pdbx_description
1 polymer ?
#
loop_
_entity_poly.entity_id
_entity_poly.type
_entity_poly.pdbx_seq_one_letter_code
_entity_poly.pdbx_strand_id
1 'polypeptide(L)'
;MRAVLHAAGQLRHADLITFLETKVPYSLSESWDNCGLQAGSRQYPLEGVVCCLDITAEVIDEALECGANFIFSHHPLLFKPLSRLDLDVFPGNLIKRALAAEITLFSAHTNLDSVVGGVNDHLAQLLGIKECSPLVPYAGQSCKLVTFVPATAVEKVAAAMFAAGSGKVGMGRYSECSFRVPGTGTFRPETGASPQVGEIGKINFVDEIRIETIVPENSLPPVLKALQQTHPYEV
;
A
#
# COMPACT_ATOMS: atom_id res chain seq x y z
N MET A 1 -14.22 11.64 29.47
CA MET A 1 -14.21 10.22 29.85
C MET A 1 -13.01 9.59 29.14
N ARG A 2 -11.85 9.51 29.80
CA ARG A 2 -10.60 8.98 29.20
C ARG A 2 -10.56 7.47 29.45
N ALA A 3 -10.63 6.67 28.40
CA ALA A 3 -10.39 5.24 28.47
C ALA A 3 -8.96 4.98 27.99
N VAL A 4 -8.06 4.61 28.90
CA VAL A 4 -6.74 4.07 28.57
C VAL A 4 -6.87 2.56 28.64
N LEU A 5 -6.87 1.90 27.49
CA LEU A 5 -6.91 0.44 27.36
C LEU A 5 -5.46 -0.07 27.43
N HIS A 6 -5.10 -0.79 28.49
CA HIS A 6 -3.86 -1.57 28.50
C HIS A 6 -4.15 -3.02 28.09
N ALA A 7 -3.62 -3.44 26.94
CA ALA A 7 -3.61 -4.82 26.48
C ALA A 7 -2.18 -5.39 26.52
N ALA A 8 -2.06 -6.71 26.69
CA ALA A 8 -0.80 -7.44 26.77
C ALA A 8 0.01 -7.35 25.45
N GLY A 9 1.30 -7.00 25.58
CA GLY A 9 2.20 -6.66 24.47
C GLY A 9 2.02 -5.19 24.07
N GLN A 10 2.97 -4.33 24.45
CA GLN A 10 2.86 -2.89 24.17
C GLN A 10 2.84 -2.66 22.66
N LEU A 11 1.71 -2.17 22.14
CA LEU A 11 1.59 -1.76 20.75
C LEU A 11 2.67 -0.73 20.44
N ARG A 12 3.21 -0.76 19.23
CA ARG A 12 4.16 0.24 18.74
C ARG A 12 3.50 1.12 17.70
N HIS A 13 4.14 2.25 17.40
CA HIS A 13 3.74 3.11 16.29
C HIS A 13 3.70 2.38 14.95
N ALA A 14 4.59 1.40 14.73
CA ALA A 14 4.55 0.53 13.56
C ALA A 14 3.20 -0.18 13.40
N ASP A 15 2.65 -0.70 14.50
CA ASP A 15 1.40 -1.47 14.48
C ASP A 15 0.21 -0.57 14.13
N LEU A 16 0.17 0.64 14.71
CA LEU A 16 -0.84 1.66 14.36
C LEU A 16 -0.69 2.13 12.92
N ILE A 17 0.53 2.44 12.46
CA ILE A 17 0.77 2.90 11.09
C ILE A 17 0.36 1.82 10.09
N THR A 18 0.71 0.55 10.31
CA THR A 18 0.28 -0.55 9.45
C THR A 18 -1.24 -0.67 9.43
N PHE A 19 -1.90 -0.57 10.59
CA PHE A 19 -3.36 -0.54 10.65
C PHE A 19 -3.94 0.63 9.84
N LEU A 20 -3.42 1.85 10.01
CA LEU A 20 -3.86 3.04 9.28
C LEU A 20 -3.64 2.89 7.77
N GLU A 21 -2.50 2.37 7.34
CA GLU A 21 -2.18 2.10 5.93
C GLU A 21 -3.13 1.06 5.32
N THR A 22 -3.73 0.15 6.12
CA THR A 22 -4.79 -0.76 5.64
C THR A 22 -6.15 -0.09 5.50
N LYS A 23 -6.43 0.93 6.32
CA LYS A 23 -7.72 1.63 6.36
C LYS A 23 -7.76 2.83 5.43
N VAL A 24 -6.63 3.51 5.24
CA VAL A 24 -6.46 4.74 4.47
C VAL A 24 -5.23 4.57 3.58
N PRO A 25 -5.32 3.70 2.54
CA PRO A 25 -4.16 3.28 1.77
C PRO A 25 -3.53 4.45 1.02
N TYR A 26 -2.20 4.53 1.03
CA TYR A 26 -1.44 5.58 0.36
C TYR A 26 -1.70 5.65 -1.15
N SER A 27 -2.10 4.54 -1.78
CA SER A 27 -2.45 4.49 -3.21
C SER A 27 -3.65 5.35 -3.61
N LEU A 28 -4.45 5.78 -2.64
CA LEU A 28 -5.56 6.72 -2.84
C LEU A 28 -5.13 8.19 -2.67
N SER A 29 -3.87 8.45 -2.34
CA SER A 29 -3.35 9.83 -2.30
C SER A 29 -3.19 10.36 -3.73
N GLU A 30 -3.43 11.65 -3.90
CA GLU A 30 -3.09 12.35 -5.13
C GLU A 30 -1.56 12.36 -5.37
N SER A 31 -1.15 12.38 -6.64
CA SER A 31 0.27 12.24 -7.01
C SER A 31 1.18 13.38 -6.51
N TRP A 32 0.58 14.53 -6.17
CA TRP A 32 1.28 15.71 -5.65
C TRP A 32 1.30 15.78 -4.12
N ASP A 33 0.58 14.88 -3.45
CA ASP A 33 0.34 14.94 -2.01
C ASP A 33 1.47 14.27 -1.21
N ASN A 34 1.55 14.56 0.10
CA ASN A 34 2.56 14.00 1.01
C ASN A 34 1.94 13.34 2.26
N CYS A 35 1.13 12.31 2.05
CA CYS A 35 0.55 11.50 3.11
C CYS A 35 1.57 10.58 3.82
N GLY A 36 1.19 10.07 4.99
CA GLY A 36 1.94 9.09 5.77
C GLY A 36 2.75 9.69 6.92
N LEU A 37 3.76 8.94 7.37
CA LEU A 37 4.67 9.34 8.46
C LEU A 37 5.47 10.59 8.06
N GLN A 38 5.24 11.71 8.74
CA GLN A 38 5.90 13.00 8.47
C GLN A 38 7.22 13.11 9.24
N ALA A 39 7.22 12.77 10.52
CA ALA A 39 8.38 12.78 11.40
C ALA A 39 8.14 11.87 12.61
N GLY A 40 9.17 11.17 13.09
CA GLY A 40 9.06 10.31 14.28
C GLY A 40 9.70 8.95 14.05
N SER A 41 9.30 7.97 14.87
CA SER A 41 9.81 6.60 14.78
C SER A 41 8.67 5.60 14.81
N ARG A 42 8.77 4.59 13.93
CA ARG A 42 7.89 3.42 13.95
C ARG A 42 8.14 2.52 15.18
N GLN A 43 9.26 2.70 15.86
CA GLN A 43 9.70 1.79 16.94
C GLN A 43 9.22 2.21 18.33
N TYR A 44 8.73 3.44 18.51
CA TYR A 44 8.25 3.89 19.81
C TYR A 44 7.05 3.05 20.27
N PRO A 45 6.95 2.76 21.58
CA PRO A 45 5.72 2.22 22.15
C PRO A 45 4.59 3.23 21.93
N LEU A 46 3.37 2.75 21.72
CA LEU A 46 2.18 3.59 21.56
C LEU A 46 1.52 3.82 22.92
N GLU A 47 1.56 5.06 23.40
CA GLU A 47 0.96 5.47 24.67
C GLU A 47 -0.42 6.14 24.48
N GLY A 48 -0.57 6.91 23.40
CA GLY A 48 -1.82 7.59 23.08
C GLY A 48 -1.78 8.31 21.74
N VAL A 49 -2.97 8.63 21.22
CA VAL A 49 -3.15 9.28 19.92
C VAL A 49 -3.96 10.56 20.10
N VAL A 50 -3.47 11.66 19.53
CA VAL A 50 -4.24 12.89 19.30
C VAL A 50 -4.60 12.97 17.82
N CYS A 51 -5.87 13.25 17.52
CA CYS A 51 -6.34 13.48 16.16
C CYS A 51 -6.59 14.98 15.94
N CYS A 52 -6.05 15.55 14.87
CA CYS A 52 -6.23 16.96 14.54
C CYS A 52 -6.42 17.19 13.04
N LEU A 53 -6.84 18.41 12.67
CA LEU A 53 -6.80 18.87 11.29
C LEU A 53 -5.37 19.30 10.92
N ASP A 54 -4.84 20.27 11.64
CA ASP A 54 -3.50 20.84 11.47
C ASP A 54 -2.59 20.53 12.65
N ILE A 55 -1.29 20.34 12.40
CA ILE A 55 -0.29 20.19 13.47
C ILE A 55 0.18 21.60 13.88
N THR A 56 -0.26 22.06 15.05
CA THR A 56 0.16 23.35 15.63
C THR A 56 0.95 23.13 16.94
N ALA A 57 1.48 24.22 17.50
CA ALA A 57 2.16 24.16 18.79
C ALA A 57 1.19 23.68 19.89
N GLU A 58 -0.05 24.14 19.86
CA GLU A 58 -1.11 23.82 20.82
C GLU A 58 -1.54 22.35 20.74
N VAL A 59 -1.54 21.74 19.55
CA VAL A 59 -1.80 20.30 19.39
C VAL A 59 -0.67 19.46 19.99
N ILE A 60 0.58 19.92 19.87
CA ILE A 60 1.72 19.26 20.53
C ILE A 60 1.60 19.41 22.05
N ASP A 61 1.20 20.58 22.55
CA ASP A 61 0.90 20.78 23.97
C ASP A 61 -0.20 19.84 24.48
N GLU A 62 -1.31 19.73 23.73
CA GLU A 62 -2.40 18.82 24.07
C GLU A 62 -1.91 17.36 24.13
N ALA A 63 -1.08 16.92 23.18
CA ALA A 63 -0.51 15.58 23.17
C ALA A 63 0.33 15.32 24.44
N LEU A 64 1.18 16.28 24.83
CA LEU A 64 1.97 16.20 26.06
C LEU A 64 1.09 16.14 27.31
N GLU A 65 0.07 17.01 27.40
CA GLU A 65 -0.85 17.07 28.55
C GLU A 65 -1.68 15.81 28.72
N CYS A 66 -2.02 15.12 27.64
CA CYS A 66 -2.77 13.86 27.68
C CYS A 66 -1.89 12.61 27.72
N GLY A 67 -0.56 12.75 27.63
CA GLY A 67 0.38 11.63 27.59
C GLY A 67 0.35 10.85 26.28
N ALA A 68 -0.14 11.45 25.20
CA ALA A 68 -0.11 10.87 23.87
C ALA A 68 1.24 11.10 23.20
N ASN A 69 1.70 10.10 22.46
CA ASN A 69 2.96 10.17 21.71
C ASN A 69 2.78 9.90 20.21
N PHE A 70 1.56 10.00 19.71
CA PHE A 70 1.24 9.94 18.30
C PHE A 70 0.23 11.02 17.94
N ILE A 71 0.53 11.84 16.93
CA ILE A 71 -0.37 12.83 16.36
C ILE A 71 -0.78 12.37 14.96
N PHE A 72 -2.07 12.08 14.81
CA PHE A 72 -2.72 11.84 13.53
C PHE A 72 -3.34 13.15 13.05
N SER A 73 -2.89 13.64 11.90
CA SER A 73 -3.38 14.88 11.29
C SER A 73 -4.06 14.60 9.95
N HIS A 74 -5.00 15.46 9.56
CA HIS A 74 -5.48 15.43 8.18
C HIS A 74 -4.50 16.16 7.24
N HIS A 75 -4.11 17.39 7.56
CA HIS A 75 -3.18 18.16 6.74
C HIS A 75 -1.71 17.77 7.00
N PRO A 76 -0.90 17.50 5.96
CA PRO A 76 0.52 17.22 6.11
C PRO A 76 1.28 18.43 6.66
N LEU A 77 2.03 18.24 7.76
CA LEU A 77 2.97 19.27 8.23
C LEU A 77 4.06 19.55 7.17
N LEU A 78 4.55 18.50 6.52
CA LEU A 78 5.51 18.60 5.42
C LEU A 78 4.78 18.53 4.09
N PHE A 79 4.10 19.61 3.67
CA PHE A 79 3.37 19.57 2.38
C PHE A 79 4.29 19.49 1.15
N LYS A 80 5.52 20.02 1.25
CA LYS A 80 6.55 19.93 0.20
C LYS A 80 7.82 19.31 0.77
N PRO A 81 8.61 18.57 -0.05
CA PRO A 81 9.92 18.09 0.38
C PRO A 81 10.79 19.22 0.93
N LEU A 82 11.38 19.00 2.11
CA LEU A 82 12.29 19.96 2.70
C LEU A 82 13.63 19.94 1.97
N SER A 83 14.07 21.09 1.45
CA SER A 83 15.43 21.26 0.93
C SER A 83 16.47 21.47 2.04
N ARG A 84 16.02 21.96 3.21
CA ARG A 84 16.79 22.15 4.44
C ARG A 84 15.83 22.11 5.65
N LEU A 85 16.35 21.74 6.83
CA LEU A 85 15.60 21.72 8.08
C LEU A 85 16.27 22.64 9.10
N ASP A 86 15.71 23.84 9.26
CA ASP A 86 16.07 24.78 10.33
C ASP A 86 15.10 24.57 11.50
N LEU A 87 15.64 24.14 12.64
CA LEU A 87 14.85 23.73 13.81
C LEU A 87 14.32 24.91 14.64
N ASP A 88 14.66 26.14 14.28
CA ASP A 88 14.21 27.33 15.00
C ASP A 88 13.09 28.10 14.24
N VAL A 89 12.69 27.63 13.05
CA VAL A 89 11.59 28.19 12.24
C VAL A 89 10.58 27.13 11.81
N PHE A 90 9.39 27.53 11.40
CA PHE A 90 8.35 26.61 10.89
C PHE A 90 8.79 25.93 9.58
N PRO A 91 8.52 24.61 9.40
CA PRO A 91 7.90 23.67 10.34
C PRO A 91 8.90 23.01 11.31
N GLY A 92 10.20 23.29 11.20
CA GLY A 92 11.26 22.64 11.98
C GLY A 92 11.17 22.85 13.48
N ASN A 93 10.66 23.99 13.96
CA ASN A 93 10.41 24.23 15.38
C ASN A 93 9.36 23.26 15.98
N LEU A 94 8.31 22.92 15.21
CA LEU A 94 7.31 21.93 15.62
C LEU A 94 7.89 20.52 15.60
N ILE A 95 8.67 20.19 14.57
CA ILE A 95 9.35 18.88 14.46
C ILE A 95 10.32 18.69 15.62
N LYS A 96 11.18 19.68 15.91
CA LYS A 96 12.09 19.70 17.05
C LYS A 96 11.35 19.37 18.35
N ARG A 97 10.23 20.05 18.57
CA ARG A 97 9.42 19.92 19.78
C ARG A 97 8.78 18.52 19.89
N ALA A 98 8.14 18.04 18.83
CA ALA A 98 7.50 16.73 18.81
C ALA A 98 8.53 15.60 19.03
N LEU A 99 9.65 15.63 18.29
CA LEU A 99 10.67 14.60 18.38
C LEU A 99 11.41 14.58 19.72
N ALA A 100 11.62 15.74 20.35
CA ALA A 100 12.21 15.82 21.69
C ALA A 100 11.33 15.14 22.77
N ALA A 101 10.03 14.97 22.50
CA ALA A 101 9.09 14.27 23.35
C ALA A 101 8.69 12.88 22.82
N GLU A 102 9.43 12.34 21.85
CA GLU A 102 9.15 11.05 21.19
C GLU A 102 7.74 10.97 20.55
N ILE A 103 7.16 12.12 20.20
CA ILE A 103 5.87 12.20 19.52
C ILE A 103 6.07 11.97 18.02
N THR A 104 5.32 11.01 17.47
CA THR A 104 5.29 10.74 16.03
C THR A 104 4.18 11.53 15.33
N LEU A 105 4.50 12.16 14.21
CA LEU A 105 3.60 12.94 13.38
C LEU A 105 3.23 12.14 12.13
N PHE A 106 1.95 11.85 11.93
CA PHE A 106 1.42 11.14 10.78
C PHE A 106 0.29 11.94 10.15
N SER A 107 0.19 11.93 8.82
CA SER A 107 -0.84 12.68 8.10
C SER A 107 -1.60 11.79 7.12
N ALA A 108 -2.92 11.92 7.10
CA ALA A 108 -3.82 11.29 6.13
C ALA A 108 -4.70 12.36 5.49
N HIS A 109 -4.30 12.78 4.29
CA HIS A 109 -4.85 13.93 3.59
C HIS A 109 -5.77 13.47 2.46
N THR A 110 -5.33 13.55 1.19
CA THR A 110 -6.18 13.20 0.04
C THR A 110 -6.58 11.72 0.01
N ASN A 111 -5.77 10.83 0.60
CA ASN A 111 -6.16 9.43 0.78
C ASN A 111 -7.34 9.24 1.75
N LEU A 112 -7.45 10.10 2.77
CA LEU A 112 -8.59 10.11 3.70
C LEU A 112 -9.82 10.76 3.08
N ASP A 113 -9.63 11.71 2.16
CA ASP A 113 -10.74 12.28 1.37
C ASP A 113 -11.34 11.26 0.39
N SER A 114 -10.50 10.37 -0.14
CA SER A 114 -10.85 9.45 -1.22
C SER A 114 -11.35 8.08 -0.75
N VAL A 115 -11.07 7.70 0.49
CA VAL A 115 -11.46 6.39 1.01
C VAL A 115 -12.94 6.31 1.38
N VAL A 116 -13.54 5.15 1.19
CA VAL A 116 -14.90 4.85 1.68
C VAL A 116 -14.92 4.96 3.20
N GLY A 117 -15.88 5.71 3.74
CA GLY A 117 -15.99 6.09 5.14
C GLY A 117 -15.09 7.27 5.54
N GLY A 118 -14.44 7.92 4.57
CA GLY A 118 -13.56 9.07 4.76
C GLY A 118 -14.29 10.41 4.94
N VAL A 119 -13.56 11.50 4.72
CA VAL A 119 -14.06 12.87 4.96
C VAL A 119 -15.34 13.15 4.16
N ASN A 120 -15.33 12.87 2.86
CA ASN A 120 -16.44 13.17 1.96
C ASN A 120 -17.70 12.36 2.29
N ASP A 121 -17.55 11.09 2.69
CA ASP A 121 -18.68 10.25 3.09
C ASP A 121 -19.32 10.77 4.39
N HIS A 122 -18.51 11.22 5.35
CA HIS A 122 -19.01 11.80 6.59
C HIS A 122 -19.70 13.15 6.35
N LEU A 123 -19.15 14.00 5.49
CA LEU A 123 -19.79 15.25 5.07
C LEU A 123 -21.13 14.99 4.38
N ALA A 124 -21.19 14.01 3.47
CA ALA A 124 -22.42 13.62 2.81
C ALA A 124 -23.48 13.15 3.81
N GLN A 125 -23.08 12.37 4.81
CA GLN A 125 -23.95 11.95 5.91
C GLN A 125 -24.51 13.15 6.70
N LEU A 126 -23.66 14.10 7.09
CA LEU A 126 -24.06 15.30 7.83
C LEU A 126 -25.04 16.16 7.03
N LEU A 127 -24.87 16.22 5.71
CA LEU A 127 -25.74 16.96 4.79
C LEU A 127 -27.02 16.19 4.40
N GLY A 128 -27.16 14.92 4.83
CA GLY A 128 -28.31 14.08 4.49
C GLY A 128 -28.34 13.63 3.02
N ILE A 129 -27.21 13.65 2.33
CA ILE A 129 -27.08 13.16 0.96
C ILE A 129 -27.18 11.63 0.99
N LYS A 130 -28.02 11.08 0.11
CA LYS A 130 -28.25 9.63 -0.03
C LYS A 130 -27.63 9.14 -1.34
N GLU A 131 -27.35 7.84 -1.40
CA GLU A 131 -26.83 7.17 -2.61
C GLU A 131 -25.55 7.83 -3.15
N CYS A 132 -24.60 8.10 -2.26
CA CYS A 132 -23.33 8.73 -2.61
C CYS A 132 -22.52 7.88 -3.59
N SER A 133 -21.89 8.56 -4.55
CA SER A 133 -20.87 8.00 -5.43
C SER A 133 -19.72 9.00 -5.55
N PRO A 134 -18.47 8.54 -5.77
CA PRO A 134 -17.34 9.44 -6.00
C PRO A 134 -17.62 10.40 -7.17
N LEU A 135 -17.35 11.70 -6.97
CA LEU A 135 -17.49 12.70 -8.04
C LEU A 135 -16.44 12.48 -9.13
N VAL A 136 -15.21 12.17 -8.71
CA VAL A 136 -14.13 11.73 -9.58
C VAL A 136 -13.79 10.29 -9.16
N PRO A 137 -14.22 9.28 -9.93
CA PRO A 137 -13.92 7.90 -9.60
C PRO A 137 -12.42 7.62 -9.64
N TYR A 138 -11.90 7.00 -8.60
CA TYR A 138 -10.56 6.42 -8.65
C TYR A 138 -10.56 5.27 -9.65
N ALA A 139 -9.90 5.45 -10.80
CA ALA A 139 -9.87 4.43 -11.84
C ALA A 139 -9.09 3.17 -11.42
N GLY A 140 -8.24 3.28 -10.40
CA GLY A 140 -7.24 2.27 -10.08
C GLY A 140 -6.22 2.13 -11.20
N GLN A 141 -4.96 1.94 -10.83
CA GLN A 141 -4.00 1.41 -11.79
C GLN A 141 -4.00 -0.11 -11.62
N SER A 142 -4.38 -0.78 -12.69
CA SER A 142 -4.23 -2.23 -12.79
C SER A 142 -3.53 -2.52 -14.09
N CYS A 143 -2.70 -3.56 -14.10
CA CYS A 143 -2.09 -4.06 -15.31
C CYS A 143 -2.66 -5.43 -15.65
N LYS A 144 -2.52 -5.81 -16.91
CA LYS A 144 -2.72 -7.18 -17.35
C LYS A 144 -1.37 -7.88 -17.26
N LEU A 145 -1.22 -8.78 -16.29
CA LEU A 145 -0.05 -9.66 -16.23
C LEU A 145 -0.27 -10.83 -17.19
N VAL A 146 0.70 -11.08 -18.05
CA VAL A 146 0.71 -12.21 -18.98
C VAL A 146 1.97 -13.03 -18.70
N THR A 147 1.81 -14.34 -18.56
CA THR A 147 2.92 -15.30 -18.43
C THR A 147 2.64 -16.53 -19.29
N PHE A 148 3.68 -17.29 -19.60
CA PHE A 148 3.63 -18.48 -20.45
C PHE A 148 4.26 -19.62 -19.68
N VAL A 149 3.51 -20.70 -19.48
CA VAL A 149 3.96 -21.84 -18.67
C VAL A 149 3.59 -23.15 -19.37
N PRO A 150 4.35 -24.24 -19.15
CA PRO A 150 3.95 -25.55 -19.62
C PRO A 150 2.62 -25.96 -18.96
N ALA A 151 1.80 -26.73 -19.70
CA ALA A 151 0.47 -27.15 -19.25
C ALA A 151 0.47 -27.81 -17.84
N THR A 152 1.55 -28.50 -17.49
CA THR A 152 1.72 -29.18 -16.19
C THR A 152 1.92 -28.21 -15.01
N ALA A 153 2.30 -26.96 -15.25
CA ALA A 153 2.60 -25.97 -14.21
C ALA A 153 1.50 -24.90 -14.03
N VAL A 154 0.50 -24.87 -14.92
CA VAL A 154 -0.54 -23.83 -14.99
C VAL A 154 -1.21 -23.59 -13.64
N GLU A 155 -1.75 -24.64 -13.02
CA GLU A 155 -2.51 -24.47 -11.77
C GLU A 155 -1.63 -24.02 -10.61
N LYS A 156 -0.39 -24.54 -10.53
CA LYS A 156 0.57 -24.16 -9.49
C LYS A 156 0.91 -22.68 -9.58
N VAL A 157 1.24 -22.20 -10.79
CA VAL A 157 1.64 -20.81 -11.02
C VAL A 157 0.43 -19.87 -10.86
N ALA A 158 -0.74 -20.23 -11.39
CA ALA A 158 -1.96 -19.44 -11.24
C ALA A 158 -2.35 -19.29 -9.77
N ALA A 159 -2.37 -20.38 -8.99
CA ALA A 159 -2.69 -20.35 -7.57
C ALA A 159 -1.74 -19.43 -6.78
N ALA A 160 -0.44 -19.47 -7.08
CA ALA A 160 0.55 -18.60 -6.45
C ALA A 160 0.31 -17.11 -6.77
N MET A 161 0.04 -16.79 -8.04
CA MET A 161 -0.30 -15.42 -8.44
C MET A 161 -1.60 -14.94 -7.78
N PHE A 162 -2.62 -15.79 -7.64
CA PHE A 162 -3.89 -15.41 -7.01
C PHE A 162 -3.74 -15.19 -5.51
N ALA A 163 -3.01 -16.08 -4.81
CA ALA A 163 -2.68 -15.92 -3.40
C ALA A 163 -1.90 -14.61 -3.14
N ALA A 164 -1.07 -14.19 -4.10
CA ALA A 164 -0.31 -12.95 -4.04
C ALA A 164 -1.12 -11.67 -4.40
N GLY A 165 -2.39 -11.81 -4.84
CA GLY A 165 -3.30 -10.67 -5.02
C GLY A 165 -3.79 -10.41 -6.45
N SER A 166 -3.41 -11.23 -7.43
CA SER A 166 -3.96 -11.12 -8.79
C SER A 166 -5.38 -11.72 -8.91
N GLY A 167 -6.06 -11.40 -10.02
CA GLY A 167 -7.33 -12.05 -10.39
C GLY A 167 -8.53 -11.60 -9.55
N LYS A 168 -8.43 -10.51 -8.80
CA LYS A 168 -9.55 -9.91 -8.05
C LYS A 168 -10.22 -8.83 -8.89
N VAL A 169 -11.52 -9.00 -9.17
CA VAL A 169 -12.30 -8.10 -10.03
C VAL A 169 -13.62 -7.72 -9.35
N GLY A 170 -14.20 -6.58 -9.73
CA GLY A 170 -15.51 -6.14 -9.25
C GLY A 170 -15.55 -5.80 -7.76
N MET A 171 -14.51 -5.12 -7.27
CA MET A 171 -14.29 -4.82 -5.83
C MET A 171 -14.13 -6.08 -4.98
N GLY A 172 -13.47 -7.12 -5.53
CA GLY A 172 -13.20 -8.37 -4.82
C GLY A 172 -14.37 -9.36 -4.78
N ARG A 173 -15.47 -9.09 -5.50
CA ARG A 173 -16.61 -10.02 -5.62
C ARG A 173 -16.30 -11.24 -6.50
N TYR A 174 -15.27 -11.14 -7.33
CA TYR A 174 -14.74 -12.25 -8.13
C TYR A 174 -13.24 -12.39 -7.82
N SER A 175 -12.80 -13.62 -7.61
CA SER A 175 -11.41 -13.98 -7.34
C SER A 175 -10.92 -15.00 -8.35
N GLU A 176 -9.60 -15.20 -8.42
CA GLU A 176 -8.96 -16.22 -9.29
C GLU A 176 -9.30 -16.05 -10.78
N CYS A 177 -9.62 -14.82 -11.20
CA CYS A 177 -9.96 -14.51 -12.57
C CYS A 177 -8.71 -14.58 -13.45
N SER A 178 -8.70 -15.49 -14.42
CA SER A 178 -7.67 -15.56 -15.47
C SER A 178 -8.29 -15.94 -16.81
N PHE A 179 -7.60 -15.59 -17.90
CA PHE A 179 -7.87 -16.11 -19.23
C PHE A 179 -6.67 -16.95 -19.68
N ARG A 180 -6.94 -18.06 -20.36
CA ARG A 180 -5.94 -19.09 -20.65
C ARG A 180 -6.06 -19.53 -22.11
N VAL A 181 -4.95 -19.51 -22.83
CA VAL A 181 -4.89 -19.88 -24.25
C VAL A 181 -3.71 -20.81 -24.50
N PRO A 182 -3.90 -21.98 -25.14
CA PRO A 182 -2.79 -22.80 -25.59
C PRO A 182 -2.05 -22.14 -26.75
N GLY A 183 -0.73 -22.30 -26.80
CA GLY A 183 0.12 -21.80 -27.87
C GLY A 183 1.47 -22.51 -27.89
N THR A 184 2.32 -22.10 -28.83
CA THR A 184 3.67 -22.64 -28.96
C THR A 184 4.69 -21.58 -28.58
N GLY A 185 5.44 -21.82 -27.51
CA GLY A 185 6.59 -21.04 -27.11
C GLY A 185 7.83 -21.41 -27.91
N THR A 186 8.69 -20.42 -28.19
CA THR A 186 9.97 -20.63 -28.86
C THR A 186 11.10 -20.00 -28.09
N PHE A 187 12.20 -20.72 -27.90
CA PHE A 187 13.40 -20.17 -27.27
C PHE A 187 14.65 -20.85 -27.81
N ARG A 188 15.78 -20.14 -27.70
CA ARG A 188 17.12 -20.67 -28.00
C ARG A 188 17.99 -20.48 -26.75
N PRO A 189 18.32 -21.55 -26.01
CA PRO A 189 19.21 -21.43 -24.87
C PRO A 189 20.62 -21.14 -25.36
N GLU A 190 21.24 -20.10 -24.82
CA GLU A 190 22.61 -19.72 -25.12
C GLU A 190 23.61 -20.46 -24.21
N THR A 191 24.89 -20.42 -24.54
CA THR A 191 25.95 -21.00 -23.71
C THR A 191 25.90 -20.41 -22.30
N GLY A 192 25.69 -21.26 -21.29
CA GLY A 192 25.55 -20.85 -19.88
C GLY A 192 24.13 -20.89 -19.32
N ALA A 193 23.11 -21.11 -20.17
CA ALA A 193 21.74 -21.34 -19.72
C ALA A 193 21.56 -22.76 -19.17
N SER A 194 20.62 -22.95 -18.23
CA SER A 194 20.21 -24.26 -17.72
C SER A 194 18.76 -24.58 -18.14
N PRO A 195 18.51 -24.83 -19.45
CA PRO A 195 17.15 -25.04 -19.93
C PRO A 195 16.55 -26.32 -19.32
N GLN A 196 15.32 -26.24 -18.83
CA GLN A 196 14.61 -27.44 -18.36
C GLN A 196 14.25 -28.41 -19.50
N VAL A 197 14.08 -27.87 -20.71
CA VAL A 197 13.79 -28.63 -21.93
C VAL A 197 14.55 -28.01 -23.11
N GLY A 198 14.93 -28.82 -24.09
CA GLY A 198 15.58 -28.35 -25.33
C GLY A 198 17.11 -28.38 -25.32
N GLU A 199 17.70 -28.03 -26.46
CA GLU A 199 19.14 -28.10 -26.72
C GLU A 199 19.78 -26.70 -26.81
N ILE A 200 20.94 -26.51 -26.16
CA ILE A 200 21.75 -25.30 -26.23
C ILE A 200 22.14 -24.99 -27.68
N GLY A 201 21.99 -23.74 -28.10
CA GLY A 201 22.33 -23.25 -29.43
C GLY A 201 21.29 -23.56 -30.52
N LYS A 202 20.21 -24.29 -30.22
CA LYS A 202 19.12 -24.59 -31.16
C LYS A 202 17.81 -23.88 -30.79
N ILE A 203 16.98 -23.59 -31.79
CA ILE A 203 15.60 -23.14 -31.52
C ILE A 203 14.80 -24.35 -31.06
N ASN A 204 14.15 -24.22 -29.92
CA ASN A 204 13.25 -25.19 -29.33
C ASN A 204 11.81 -24.67 -29.40
N PHE A 205 10.87 -25.60 -29.50
CA PHE A 205 9.43 -25.35 -29.56
C PHE A 205 8.76 -26.13 -28.43
N VAL A 206 7.90 -25.49 -27.65
CA VAL A 206 7.22 -26.13 -26.52
C VAL A 206 5.76 -25.71 -26.49
N ASP A 207 4.87 -26.66 -26.19
CA ASP A 207 3.46 -26.36 -25.93
C ASP A 207 3.32 -25.66 -24.58
N GLU A 208 2.79 -24.45 -24.61
CA GLU A 208 2.61 -23.58 -23.45
C GLU A 208 1.17 -23.10 -23.35
N ILE A 209 0.78 -22.71 -22.14
CA ILE A 209 -0.44 -21.96 -21.88
C ILE A 209 -0.03 -20.53 -21.58
N ARG A 210 -0.52 -19.59 -22.41
CA ARG A 210 -0.58 -18.17 -22.07
C ARG A 210 -1.64 -17.99 -20.99
N ILE A 211 -1.22 -17.62 -19.79
CA ILE A 211 -2.09 -17.23 -18.69
C ILE A 211 -2.05 -15.72 -18.58
N GLU A 212 -3.23 -15.10 -18.51
CA GLU A 212 -3.31 -13.66 -18.27
C GLU A 212 -4.34 -13.32 -17.19
N THR A 213 -3.98 -12.39 -16.30
CA THR A 213 -4.78 -11.99 -15.14
C THR A 213 -4.66 -10.49 -14.90
N ILE A 214 -5.68 -9.91 -14.26
CA ILE A 214 -5.63 -8.51 -13.82
C ILE A 214 -4.87 -8.44 -12.49
N VAL A 215 -3.97 -7.48 -12.35
CA VAL A 215 -3.20 -7.25 -11.13
C VAL A 215 -3.34 -5.78 -10.72
N PRO A 216 -3.88 -5.49 -9.53
CA PRO A 216 -3.80 -4.16 -8.93
C PRO A 216 -2.32 -3.74 -8.79
N GLU A 217 -1.99 -2.48 -9.07
CA GLU A 217 -0.61 -1.99 -9.04
C GLU A 217 0.10 -2.29 -7.71
N ASN A 218 -0.58 -2.11 -6.58
CA ASN A 218 -0.04 -2.41 -5.24
C ASN A 218 0.26 -3.91 -5.01
N SER A 219 -0.40 -4.79 -5.77
CA SER A 219 -0.20 -6.23 -5.70
C SER A 219 0.79 -6.72 -6.76
N LEU A 220 1.24 -5.86 -7.68
CA LEU A 220 2.16 -6.27 -8.74
C LEU A 220 3.50 -6.79 -8.21
N PRO A 221 4.23 -6.10 -7.29
CA PRO A 221 5.49 -6.61 -6.76
C PRO A 221 5.38 -8.00 -6.08
N PRO A 222 4.43 -8.28 -5.15
CA PRO A 222 4.30 -9.61 -4.57
C PRO A 222 3.86 -10.66 -5.59
N VAL A 223 3.00 -10.31 -6.57
CA VAL A 223 2.60 -11.24 -7.63
C VAL A 223 3.78 -11.62 -8.53
N LEU A 224 4.62 -10.67 -8.93
CA LEU A 224 5.83 -10.95 -9.71
C LEU A 224 6.80 -11.85 -8.95
N LYS A 225 7.00 -11.60 -7.66
CA LYS A 225 7.83 -12.45 -6.81
C LYS A 225 7.27 -13.88 -6.72
N ALA A 226 5.97 -14.03 -6.51
CA ALA A 226 5.32 -15.33 -6.45
C ALA A 226 5.42 -16.09 -7.79
N LEU A 227 5.26 -15.37 -8.91
CA LEU A 227 5.45 -15.91 -10.25
C LEU A 227 6.87 -16.45 -10.42
N GLN A 228 7.90 -15.62 -10.19
CA GLN A 228 9.32 -16.04 -10.32
C GLN A 228 9.67 -17.27 -9.47
N GLN A 229 9.16 -17.33 -8.24
CA GLN A 229 9.45 -18.46 -7.33
C GLN A 229 8.76 -19.77 -7.71
N THR A 230 7.64 -19.71 -8.44
CA THR A 230 6.84 -20.89 -8.75
C THR A 230 6.94 -21.34 -10.19
N HIS A 231 7.41 -20.46 -11.06
CA HIS A 231 7.60 -20.72 -12.47
C HIS A 231 8.64 -21.84 -12.68
N PRO A 232 8.40 -22.80 -13.59
CA PRO A 232 9.31 -23.93 -13.80
C PRO A 232 10.61 -23.54 -14.51
N TYR A 233 10.59 -22.49 -15.33
CA TYR A 233 11.79 -21.99 -16.02
C TYR A 233 12.54 -20.97 -15.17
N GLU A 234 13.82 -20.73 -15.50
CA GLU A 234 14.59 -19.62 -14.95
C GLU A 234 13.95 -18.30 -15.40
N VAL A 235 13.49 -17.48 -14.43
CA VAL A 235 12.79 -16.18 -14.65
C VAL A 235 13.39 -15.09 -13.76
#